data_AF-A0A0F9Q503-F1
#
_entry.id   AF-A0A0F9Q503-F1
#
_cell.length_a   1.000
_cell.length_b   1.000
_cell.length_c   1.000
_cell.angle_alpha   90.00
_cell.angle_beta   90.00
_cell.angle_gamma   90.00
#
_symmetry.space_group_name_H-M   'P 1'
#
loop_
_entity.id
_entity.type
_entity.pdbx_description
1 polymer ?
#
loop_
_entity_poly.entity_id
_entity_poly.type
_entity_poly.pdbx_seq_one_letter_code
_entity_poly.pdbx_strand_id
1 'polypeptide(L)'
;MENSSLRTRVLMDIENLIARSCPKQKVPLKFEDLHVAIIKNHYNAADVVFDYQRRRVELDIVLDDTAYDPKKVNLSIPTLHANLWFRNLFDFLKTCIDKDTKSVAFYAGLLQSYQSNEIAIVA
;
A
#
# COMPACT_ATOMS: atom_id res chain seq x y z
N MET A 1 11.55 -25.28 3.97
CA MET A 1 10.16 -25.26 4.51
C MET A 1 9.86 -24.01 5.34
N GLU A 2 10.83 -23.43 6.04
CA GLU A 2 10.59 -22.24 6.90
C GLU A 2 10.28 -20.95 6.11
N ASN A 3 10.93 -20.71 4.96
CA ASN A 3 10.68 -19.50 4.17
C ASN A 3 9.27 -19.44 3.57
N SER A 4 8.67 -20.59 3.23
CA SER A 4 7.30 -20.65 2.72
C SER A 4 6.26 -20.35 3.81
N SER A 5 6.49 -20.78 5.05
CA SER A 5 5.56 -20.50 6.15
C SER A 5 5.62 -19.04 6.59
N LEU A 6 6.81 -18.43 6.63
CA LEU A 6 6.98 -17.01 6.94
C LEU A 6 6.29 -16.12 5.90
N ARG A 7 6.48 -16.41 4.61
CA ARG A 7 5.83 -15.68 3.53
C ARG A 7 4.30 -15.74 3.63
N THR A 8 3.74 -16.93 3.87
CA THR A 8 2.29 -17.08 4.06
C THR A 8 1.80 -16.28 5.26
N ARG A 9 2.57 -16.25 6.35
CA ARG A 9 2.23 -15.46 7.54
C ARG A 9 2.21 -13.96 7.24
N VAL A 10 3.22 -13.43 6.54
CA VAL A 10 3.26 -12.00 6.15
C VAL A 10 2.05 -11.63 5.30
N LEU A 11 1.69 -12.47 4.31
CA LEU A 11 0.52 -12.25 3.46
C LEU A 11 -0.80 -12.28 4.25
N MET A 12 -0.92 -13.21 5.20
CA MET A 12 -2.10 -13.29 6.06
C MET A 12 -2.19 -12.08 7.00
N ASP A 13 -1.08 -11.67 7.58
CA ASP A 13 -1.02 -10.55 8.53
C ASP A 13 -1.31 -9.21 7.84
N ILE A 14 -0.83 -9.00 6.60
CA ILE A 14 -1.16 -7.79 5.83
C ILE A 14 -2.64 -7.77 5.44
N GLU A 15 -3.21 -8.89 4.98
CA GLU A 15 -4.66 -8.98 4.71
C GLU A 15 -5.49 -8.66 5.96
N ASN A 16 -5.09 -9.16 7.13
CA ASN A 16 -5.73 -8.86 8.41
C ASN A 16 -5.58 -7.39 8.83
N LEU A 17 -4.44 -6.76 8.54
CA LEU A 17 -4.26 -5.32 8.76
C LEU A 17 -5.19 -4.51 7.86
N ILE A 18 -5.32 -4.88 6.57
CA ILE A 18 -6.24 -4.23 5.63
C ILE A 18 -7.69 -4.35 6.13
N ALA A 19 -8.11 -5.54 6.56
CA ALA A 19 -9.46 -5.77 7.08
C ALA A 19 -9.80 -4.83 8.25
N ARG A 20 -8.85 -4.62 9.16
CA ARG A 20 -8.99 -3.69 10.31
C ARG A 20 -8.99 -2.22 9.89
N SER A 21 -8.27 -1.89 8.83
CA SER A 21 -8.11 -0.52 8.32
C SER A 21 -9.26 0.01 7.47
N CYS A 22 -10.23 -0.84 7.10
CA CYS A 22 -11.39 -0.50 6.29
C CYS A 22 -12.69 -0.37 7.13
N PRO A 23 -12.87 0.67 7.96
CA PRO A 23 -14.06 0.84 8.78
C PRO A 23 -15.29 1.25 7.94
N LYS A 24 -16.49 0.94 8.44
CA LYS A 24 -17.76 1.25 7.76
C LYS A 24 -18.10 2.75 7.68
N GLN A 25 -17.43 3.60 8.46
CA GLN A 25 -17.78 5.03 8.57
C GLN A 25 -16.75 5.93 7.90
N LYS A 26 -15.59 6.14 8.56
CA LYS A 26 -14.52 7.01 8.09
C LYS A 26 -13.18 6.36 8.36
N VAL A 27 -12.30 6.38 7.37
CA VAL A 27 -10.93 5.91 7.49
C VAL A 27 -10.10 6.90 8.33
N PRO A 28 -9.49 6.48 9.43
CA PRO A 28 -8.48 7.26 10.16
C PRO A 28 -7.26 7.57 9.28
N LEU A 29 -6.66 8.76 9.45
CA LEU A 29 -5.44 9.19 8.73
C LEU A 29 -4.32 8.13 8.75
N LYS A 30 -4.07 7.52 9.91
CA LYS A 30 -3.05 6.46 10.03
C LYS A 30 -3.28 5.26 9.12
N PHE A 31 -4.51 5.00 8.67
CA PHE A 31 -4.83 3.92 7.75
C PHE A 31 -4.87 4.38 6.30
N GLU A 32 -4.98 5.69 6.06
CA GLU A 32 -4.78 6.25 4.72
C GLU A 32 -3.35 6.00 4.25
N ASP A 33 -2.36 6.21 5.12
CA ASP A 33 -0.95 5.91 4.81
C ASP A 33 -0.74 4.43 4.42
N LEU A 34 -1.40 3.50 5.12
CA LEU A 34 -1.40 2.07 4.78
C LEU A 34 -1.97 1.83 3.38
N HIS A 35 -3.15 2.39 3.10
CA HIS A 35 -3.83 2.22 1.83
C HIS A 35 -2.99 2.78 0.68
N VAL A 36 -2.44 3.99 0.86
CA VAL A 36 -1.52 4.64 -0.09
C VAL A 36 -0.30 3.77 -0.35
N ALA A 37 0.34 3.25 0.70
CA ALA A 37 1.53 2.40 0.58
C ALA A 37 1.25 1.12 -0.22
N ILE A 38 0.09 0.49 -0.03
CA ILE A 38 -0.32 -0.70 -0.79
C ILE A 38 -0.49 -0.38 -2.29
N ILE A 39 -1.22 0.70 -2.61
CA ILE A 39 -1.45 1.12 -4.01
C ILE A 39 -0.14 1.53 -4.69
N LYS A 40 0.75 2.26 -3.99
CA LYS A 40 2.06 2.65 -4.54
C LYS A 40 2.91 1.43 -4.88
N ASN A 41 2.93 0.41 -4.01
CA ASN A 41 3.66 -0.82 -4.29
C ASN A 41 3.10 -1.56 -5.50
N HIS A 42 1.77 -1.71 -5.58
CA HIS A 42 1.11 -2.51 -6.63
C HIS A 42 1.18 -1.88 -8.02
N TYR A 43 0.86 -0.59 -8.11
CA TYR A 43 0.80 0.12 -9.39
C TYR A 43 2.12 0.81 -9.76
N ASN A 44 3.17 0.69 -8.94
CA ASN A 44 4.39 1.47 -9.09
C ASN A 44 4.09 2.98 -9.23
N ALA A 45 3.27 3.49 -8.30
CA ALA A 45 2.77 4.86 -8.37
C ALA A 45 3.65 5.84 -7.59
N ALA A 46 3.93 6.99 -8.19
CA ALA A 46 4.64 8.09 -7.55
C ALA A 46 3.74 8.81 -6.53
N ASP A 47 2.48 9.03 -6.91
CA ASP A 47 1.46 9.64 -6.05
C ASP A 47 0.16 8.84 -6.04
N VAL A 48 -0.56 8.91 -4.91
CA VAL A 48 -1.84 8.23 -4.69
C VAL A 48 -2.69 9.08 -3.75
N VAL A 49 -3.92 9.40 -4.18
CA VAL A 49 -4.89 10.17 -3.40
C VAL A 49 -6.22 9.42 -3.37
N PHE A 50 -6.72 9.14 -2.16
CA PHE A 50 -8.01 8.49 -1.99
C PHE A 50 -9.15 9.49 -1.81
N ASP A 51 -10.22 9.31 -2.59
CA ASP A 51 -11.54 9.83 -2.27
C ASP A 51 -12.42 8.68 -1.78
N TYR A 52 -12.35 8.41 -0.47
CA TYR A 52 -13.12 7.34 0.16
C TYR A 52 -14.64 7.54 0.05
N GLN A 53 -15.11 8.80 0.00
CA GLN A 53 -16.54 9.12 -0.09
C GLN A 53 -17.09 8.79 -1.47
N ARG A 54 -16.36 9.14 -2.53
CA ARG A 54 -16.72 8.83 -3.92
C ARG A 54 -16.26 7.46 -4.39
N ARG A 55 -15.53 6.74 -3.52
CA ARG A 55 -14.92 5.43 -3.76
C ARG A 55 -14.00 5.44 -4.98
N ARG A 56 -13.08 6.41 -4.99
CA ARG A 56 -12.10 6.59 -6.05
C ARG A 56 -10.70 6.68 -5.48
N VAL A 57 -9.72 6.28 -6.29
CA VAL A 57 -8.31 6.52 -6.04
C VAL A 57 -7.70 7.12 -7.30
N GLU A 58 -7.10 8.29 -7.13
CA GLU A 58 -6.30 8.95 -8.15
C GLU A 58 -4.84 8.57 -7.93
N LEU A 59 -4.12 8.26 -9.00
CA LEU A 59 -2.72 7.85 -8.91
C LEU A 59 -1.95 8.23 -10.17
N ASP A 60 -0.66 8.47 -9.98
CA ASP A 60 0.29 8.72 -11.07
C ASP A 60 1.26 7.54 -11.19
N ILE A 61 1.02 6.70 -12.18
CA ILE A 61 1.75 5.45 -12.43
C ILE A 61 3.07 5.77 -13.13
N VAL A 62 4.20 5.31 -12.60
CA VAL A 62 5.51 5.47 -13.25
C VAL A 62 5.58 4.57 -14.48
N LEU A 63 5.86 5.16 -15.64
CA LEU A 63 5.94 4.45 -16.93
C LEU A 63 7.32 3.88 -17.23
N ASP A 64 8.37 4.50 -16.67
CA ASP A 64 9.77 4.13 -16.90
C ASP A 64 10.58 4.25 -15.62
N ASP A 65 10.89 3.10 -15.01
CA ASP A 65 11.72 3.01 -13.81
C ASP A 65 13.18 3.42 -14.06
N THR A 66 13.65 3.38 -15.31
CA THR A 66 15.03 3.76 -15.65
C THR A 66 15.25 5.27 -15.58
N ALA A 67 14.16 6.05 -15.61
CA ALA A 67 14.20 7.49 -15.41
C ALA A 67 14.44 7.89 -13.95
N TYR A 68 14.33 6.95 -13.00
CA TYR A 68 14.57 7.20 -11.58
C TYR A 68 16.03 6.93 -11.17
N ASP A 69 16.74 7.97 -10.73
CA ASP A 69 18.06 7.87 -10.11
C ASP A 69 17.96 8.17 -8.60
N PRO A 70 18.16 7.19 -7.70
CA PRO A 70 18.11 7.43 -6.26
C PRO A 70 19.25 8.32 -5.74
N LYS A 71 20.29 8.57 -6.55
CA LYS A 71 21.44 9.41 -6.17
C LYS A 71 21.24 10.89 -6.51
N LYS A 72 20.12 11.26 -7.14
CA LYS A 72 19.86 12.63 -7.63
C LYS A 72 18.42 13.05 -7.37
N VAL A 73 18.19 14.35 -7.39
CA VAL A 73 16.83 14.90 -7.40
C VAL A 73 16.23 14.67 -8.79
N ASN A 74 15.24 13.80 -8.87
CA ASN A 74 14.53 13.51 -10.13
C ASN A 74 13.51 14.62 -10.38
N LEU A 75 13.74 15.45 -11.40
CA LEU A 75 12.89 16.61 -11.71
C LEU A 75 11.63 16.25 -12.51
N SER A 76 11.71 15.19 -13.32
CA SER A 76 10.60 14.75 -14.18
C SER A 76 10.73 13.25 -14.42
N ILE A 77 9.75 12.49 -13.94
CA ILE A 77 9.60 11.06 -14.21
C ILE A 77 8.33 10.93 -15.05
N PRO A 78 8.36 10.22 -16.19
CA PRO A 78 7.16 10.05 -16.99
C PRO A 78 6.12 9.24 -16.21
N THR A 79 4.94 9.83 -16.00
CA THR A 79 3.81 9.20 -15.32
C THR A 79 2.56 9.13 -16.19
N LEU A 80 1.71 8.16 -15.91
CA LEU A 80 0.34 8.08 -16.42
C LEU A 80 -0.62 8.35 -15.27
N HIS A 81 -1.39 9.42 -15.40
CA HIS A 81 -2.47 9.73 -14.47
C HIS A 81 -3.65 8.77 -14.66
N ALA A 82 -4.13 8.18 -13.58
CA ALA A 82 -5.29 7.28 -13.57
C ALA A 82 -6.24 7.62 -12.42
N ASN A 83 -7.53 7.36 -12.63
CA ASN A 83 -8.58 7.49 -11.62
C ASN A 83 -9.41 6.21 -11.60
N LEU A 84 -9.20 5.40 -10.56
CA LEU A 84 -9.82 4.08 -10.43
C LEU A 84 -11.01 4.15 -9.48
N TRP A 85 -12.12 3.55 -9.88
CA TRP A 85 -13.29 3.37 -9.04
C TRP A 85 -13.27 2.01 -8.35
N PHE A 86 -13.65 1.96 -7.08
CA PHE A 86 -13.81 0.71 -6.33
C PHE A 86 -15.21 0.56 -5.72
N ARG A 87 -15.71 -0.67 -5.66
CA ARG A 87 -17.00 -0.97 -5.02
C ARG A 87 -16.86 -1.13 -3.51
N ASN A 88 -15.84 -1.88 -3.10
CA ASN A 88 -15.52 -2.19 -1.72
C ASN A 88 -14.02 -1.96 -1.53
N LEU A 89 -13.65 -1.17 -0.51
CA LEU A 89 -12.26 -0.79 -0.25
C LEU A 89 -11.39 -2.00 0.14
N PHE A 90 -11.91 -2.88 1.00
CA PHE A 90 -11.19 -4.08 1.43
C PHE A 90 -10.91 -5.01 0.26
N ASP A 91 -11.94 -5.32 -0.55
CA ASP A 91 -11.77 -6.19 -1.70
C ASP A 91 -10.79 -5.59 -2.72
N PHE A 92 -10.89 -4.28 -2.96
CA PHE A 92 -9.97 -3.56 -3.85
C PHE A 92 -8.53 -3.64 -3.36
N LEU A 93 -8.25 -3.25 -2.11
CA LEU A 93 -6.90 -3.32 -1.55
C LEU A 93 -6.35 -4.74 -1.51
N LYS A 94 -7.20 -5.73 -1.25
CA LYS A 94 -6.81 -7.14 -1.28
C LYS A 94 -6.35 -7.57 -2.68
N THR A 95 -6.99 -7.09 -3.74
CA THR A 95 -6.52 -7.37 -5.11
C THR A 95 -5.16 -6.74 -5.43
N CYS A 96 -4.75 -5.72 -4.69
CA CYS A 96 -3.46 -5.04 -4.83
C CYS A 96 -2.34 -5.68 -3.99
N ILE A 97 -2.55 -6.87 -3.41
CA ILE A 97 -1.53 -7.58 -2.66
C ILE A 97 -0.73 -8.51 -3.57
N ASP A 98 0.48 -8.06 -3.89
CA ASP A 98 1.40 -8.78 -4.74
C ASP A 98 2.15 -9.85 -3.97
N LYS A 99 2.38 -10.97 -4.65
CA LYS A 99 3.01 -12.13 -4.03
C LYS A 99 4.48 -12.21 -4.38
N ASP A 100 5.08 -11.32 -5.14
CA ASP A 100 6.52 -11.44 -5.43
C ASP A 100 7.38 -11.19 -4.17
N THR A 101 8.65 -11.57 -4.22
CA THR A 101 9.55 -11.48 -3.06
C THR A 101 9.79 -10.05 -2.59
N LYS A 102 9.84 -9.07 -3.51
CA LYS A 102 10.06 -7.65 -3.18
C LYS A 102 8.85 -7.12 -2.41
N SER A 103 7.63 -7.39 -2.91
CA SER A 103 6.39 -6.97 -2.25
C SER A 103 6.22 -7.63 -0.87
N VAL A 104 6.53 -8.91 -0.73
CA VAL A 104 6.47 -9.59 0.58
C VAL A 104 7.44 -8.97 1.60
N ALA A 105 8.67 -8.64 1.17
CA ALA A 105 9.62 -7.96 2.05
C ALA A 105 9.14 -6.55 2.45
N PHE A 106 8.54 -5.82 1.50
CA PHE A 106 7.90 -4.53 1.75
C PHE A 106 6.78 -4.65 2.79
N TYR A 107 5.87 -5.61 2.65
CA TYR A 107 4.78 -5.82 3.62
C TYR A 107 5.27 -6.21 5.00
N ALA A 108 6.36 -6.98 5.11
CA ALA A 108 6.96 -7.30 6.40
C ALA A 108 7.44 -6.03 7.14
N GLY A 109 8.09 -5.10 6.42
CA GLY A 109 8.48 -3.80 6.98
C GLY A 109 7.29 -2.93 7.35
N LEU A 110 6.25 -2.93 6.51
CA LEU A 110 5.00 -2.21 6.79
C LEU A 110 4.30 -2.75 8.05
N LEU A 111 4.21 -4.06 8.21
CA LEU A 111 3.63 -4.67 9.41
C LEU A 111 4.39 -4.28 10.69
N GLN A 112 5.72 -4.24 10.62
CA GLN A 112 6.56 -3.86 11.75
C GLN A 112 6.32 -2.40 12.19
N SER A 113 6.13 -1.47 11.26
CA SER A 113 5.88 -0.05 11.60
C SER A 113 4.54 0.13 12.31
N TYR A 114 3.50 -0.61 11.91
CA TYR A 114 2.19 -0.54 12.56
C TYR A 114 2.17 -1.23 13.93
N GLN A 115 2.92 -2.32 14.12
CA GLN A 115 3.10 -2.92 15.45
C GLN A 115 3.84 -1.99 16.41
N SER A 116 4.89 -1.32 15.93
CA SER A 116 5.68 -0.39 16.76
C SER A 116 4.87 0.86 17.16
N ASN A 117 4.01 1.35 16.26
CA ASN A 117 3.12 2.48 16.53
C ASN A 117 1.99 2.13 17.51
N GLU A 118 1.50 0.89 17.53
CA GLU A 118 0.53 0.45 18.55
C GLU A 118 1.15 0.46 19.96
N ILE A 119 2.42 0.09 20.10
CA ILE A 119 3.14 0.09 21.39
C ILE A 119 3.37 1.52 21.90
N ALA A 120 3.66 2.48 21.02
CA ALA A 120 3.91 3.88 21.41
C ALA A 120 2.67 4.63 21.94
N ILE A 121 1.45 4.13 21.70
CA ILE A 121 0.20 4.75 22.16
C ILE A 121 -0.21 4.22 23.56
N VAL A 122 0.41 3.13 24.03
CA VAL A 122 0.11 2.47 25.31
C VAL A 122 1.19 2.73 26.38
N ALA A 123 2.23 3.50 26.04
CA ALA A 123 3.35 3.85 26.92
C ALA A 123 3.19 5.24 27.56
#